data_AF-A0AB33Z168-F1
#
_entry.id   AF-A0AB33Z168-F1
#
_cell.length_a   1.000
_cell.length_b   1.000
_cell.length_c   1.000
_cell.angle_alpha   90.00
_cell.angle_beta   90.00
_cell.angle_gamma   90.00
#
_symmetry.space_group_name_H-M   'P 1'
#
loop_
_entity.id
_entity.type
_entity.pdbx_description
1 polymer ?
#
loop_
_entity_poly.entity_id
_entity_poly.type
_entity_poly.pdbx_seq_one_letter_code
_entity_poly.pdbx_strand_id
1 'polypeptide(L)'
;MSTRPRGFADYEPKVLELINKAQEVLVNVGIDEDDMTEDEKRKEYIAYWKAGNPNTPFPQHLHDWQCGAKTRSGTPCKQRALYSSGRCKFHGGLSTGARTAAGKKKVALNGFKKGWRKLSPCEPNKT
;
A
#
# COMPACT_ATOMS: atom_id res chain seq x y z
N MET A 1 0.73 -42.01 13.18
CA MET A 1 1.99 -41.52 13.74
C MET A 1 2.27 -40.15 13.14
N SER A 2 2.14 -39.10 13.95
CA SER A 2 2.31 -37.71 13.50
C SER A 2 3.79 -37.42 13.28
N THR A 3 4.21 -37.24 12.03
CA THR A 3 5.52 -36.65 11.75
C THR A 3 5.43 -35.16 12.08
N ARG A 4 5.93 -34.77 13.25
CA ARG A 4 6.24 -33.36 13.50
C ARG A 4 7.13 -32.88 12.35
N PRO A 5 6.89 -31.71 11.75
CA PRO A 5 7.80 -31.18 10.74
C PRO A 5 9.20 -31.11 11.36
N ARG A 6 10.18 -31.73 10.69
CA ARG A 6 11.58 -31.76 11.14
C ARG A 6 12.06 -30.31 11.24
N GLY A 7 12.57 -29.93 12.40
CA GLY A 7 13.16 -28.61 12.59
C GLY A 7 14.37 -28.44 11.68
N PHE A 8 14.72 -27.21 11.34
CA PHE A 8 15.86 -26.87 10.48
C PHE A 8 17.21 -27.43 10.93
N ALA A 9 17.31 -27.92 12.18
CA ALA A 9 18.52 -28.48 12.78
C ALA A 9 18.91 -29.87 12.25
N ASP A 10 18.01 -30.59 11.57
CA ASP A 10 18.27 -31.96 11.09
C ASP A 10 18.80 -32.01 9.63
N TYR A 11 19.00 -30.86 8.98
CA TYR A 11 19.52 -30.81 7.62
C TYR A 11 21.03 -31.08 7.59
N GLU A 12 21.49 -31.81 6.57
CA GLU A 12 22.93 -32.00 6.31
C GLU A 12 23.61 -30.62 6.23
N PRO A 13 24.82 -30.44 6.80
CA PRO A 13 25.48 -29.13 6.87
C PRO A 13 25.64 -28.45 5.50
N LYS A 14 25.81 -29.24 4.43
CA LYS A 14 25.86 -28.74 3.05
C LYS A 14 24.52 -28.15 2.58
N VAL A 15 23.40 -28.70 3.05
CA VAL A 15 22.05 -28.21 2.73
C VAL A 15 21.77 -26.93 3.51
N LEU A 16 22.17 -26.84 4.78
CA LEU A 16 22.11 -25.59 5.55
C LEU A 16 22.96 -24.48 4.91
N GLU A 17 24.17 -24.79 4.45
CA GLU A 17 25.02 -23.82 3.76
C GLU A 17 24.37 -23.34 2.46
N LEU A 18 23.75 -24.24 1.70
CA LEU A 18 23.02 -23.90 0.48
C LEU A 18 21.82 -22.98 0.77
N ILE A 19 21.08 -23.28 1.83
CA ILE A 19 19.93 -22.50 2.29
C ILE A 19 20.39 -21.10 2.74
N ASN A 20 21.43 -21.02 3.57
CA ASN A 20 21.96 -19.76 4.06
C ASN A 20 22.51 -18.90 2.92
N LYS A 21 23.21 -19.50 1.95
CA LYS A 21 23.66 -18.81 0.73
C LYS A 21 22.50 -18.31 -0.12
N ALA A 22 21.43 -19.09 -0.25
CA ALA A 22 20.22 -18.65 -0.94
C ALA A 22 19.58 -17.45 -0.21
N GLN A 23 19.52 -17.50 1.13
CA GLN A 23 19.05 -16.39 1.96
C GLN A 23 19.91 -15.13 1.80
N GLU A 24 21.24 -15.26 1.81
CA GLU A 24 22.15 -14.13 1.59
C GLU A 24 22.02 -13.52 0.19
N VAL A 25 21.83 -14.34 -0.85
CA VAL A 25 21.59 -13.84 -2.21
C VAL A 25 20.29 -13.05 -2.30
N LEU A 26 19.22 -13.50 -1.66
CA LEU A 26 17.94 -12.79 -1.64
C LEU A 26 18.07 -11.41 -0.96
N VAL A 27 18.75 -11.34 0.18
CA VAL A 27 19.03 -10.08 0.89
C VAL A 27 19.88 -9.12 0.03
N ASN A 28 20.86 -9.64 -0.71
CA ASN A 28 21.76 -8.81 -1.54
C ASN A 28 21.13 -8.28 -2.83
N VAL A 29 20.07 -8.91 -3.35
CA VAL A 29 19.32 -8.43 -4.53
C VAL A 29 18.32 -7.32 -4.14
N GLY A 30 18.23 -6.95 -2.86
CA GLY A 30 17.36 -5.88 -2.37
C GLY A 30 15.87 -6.23 -2.47
N ILE A 31 15.57 -7.52 -2.55
CA ILE A 31 14.20 -8.04 -2.50
C ILE A 31 13.93 -8.33 -1.03
N ASP A 32 13.65 -7.28 -0.25
CA ASP A 32 12.89 -7.48 0.97
C ASP A 32 11.51 -7.98 0.53
N GLU A 33 11.16 -9.21 0.87
CA GLU A 33 9.88 -9.86 0.51
C GLU A 33 8.64 -9.07 1.06
N ASP A 34 8.87 -7.98 1.77
CA ASP A 34 7.92 -7.19 2.56
C ASP A 34 7.78 -5.70 2.16
N ASP A 35 8.43 -5.17 1.11
CA ASP A 35 8.23 -3.75 0.72
C ASP A 35 7.05 -3.56 -0.26
N MET A 36 5.84 -3.77 0.27
CA MET A 36 4.60 -3.43 -0.43
C MET A 36 4.57 -1.92 -0.73
N THR A 37 4.29 -1.57 -1.98
CA THR A 37 4.15 -0.17 -2.38
C THR A 37 3.00 0.50 -1.62
N GLU A 38 3.07 1.83 -1.44
CA GLU A 38 2.01 2.60 -0.77
C GLU A 38 0.62 2.41 -1.41
N ASP A 39 0.56 2.16 -2.71
CA ASP A 39 -0.68 1.88 -3.43
C ASP A 39 -1.21 0.46 -3.18
N GLU A 40 -0.33 -0.51 -2.95
CA GLU A 40 -0.72 -1.87 -2.57
C GLU A 40 -1.23 -1.92 -1.13
N LYS A 41 -0.49 -1.29 -0.19
CA LYS A 41 -0.95 -1.07 1.19
C LYS A 41 -2.34 -0.44 1.23
N ARG A 42 -2.58 0.53 0.34
CA ARG A 42 -3.88 1.17 0.17
C ARG A 42 -4.97 0.24 -0.33
N LYS A 43 -4.70 -0.58 -1.35
CA LYS A 43 -5.68 -1.52 -1.89
C LYS A 43 -6.09 -2.53 -0.82
N GLU A 44 -5.12 -3.04 -0.07
CA GLU A 44 -5.36 -4.00 1.00
C GLU A 44 -6.17 -3.38 2.14
N TYR A 45 -5.80 -2.18 2.61
CA TYR A 45 -6.57 -1.48 3.63
C TYR A 45 -8.03 -1.26 3.21
N ILE A 46 -8.26 -0.86 1.95
CA ILE A 46 -9.62 -0.69 1.41
C ILE A 46 -10.35 -2.04 1.36
N ALA A 47 -9.66 -3.12 0.98
CA ALA A 47 -10.24 -4.46 0.95
C ALA A 47 -10.67 -4.92 2.36
N TYR A 48 -9.82 -4.69 3.37
CA TYR A 48 -10.14 -4.96 4.77
C TYR A 48 -11.41 -4.24 5.22
N TRP A 49 -11.49 -2.92 5.01
CA TRP A 49 -12.68 -2.14 5.39
C TRP A 49 -13.93 -2.49 4.59
N LYS A 50 -13.79 -2.97 3.35
CA LYS A 50 -14.92 -3.46 2.54
C LYS A 50 -15.42 -4.82 2.98
N ALA A 51 -14.53 -5.70 3.45
CA ALA A 51 -14.90 -7.03 3.89
C ALA A 51 -15.87 -6.98 5.08
N GLY A 52 -15.71 -5.98 5.97
CA GLY A 52 -16.67 -5.70 7.06
C GLY A 52 -16.89 -6.87 8.02
N ASN A 53 -16.01 -7.87 7.99
CA ASN A 53 -16.13 -9.08 8.80
C ASN A 53 -15.57 -8.79 10.20
N PRO A 54 -16.37 -8.95 11.27
CA PRO A 54 -15.91 -8.67 12.63
C PRO A 54 -14.79 -9.62 13.10
N ASN A 55 -14.61 -10.77 12.43
CA ASN A 55 -13.62 -11.79 12.81
C ASN A 55 -12.32 -11.72 12.01
N THR A 56 -12.18 -10.79 11.06
CA THR A 56 -10.89 -10.60 10.38
C THR A 56 -10.00 -9.69 11.22
N PRO A 57 -8.85 -10.17 11.73
CA PRO A 57 -7.91 -9.31 12.44
C PRO A 57 -7.34 -8.26 11.47
N PHE A 58 -7.02 -7.08 12.02
CA PHE A 58 -6.40 -6.03 11.24
C PHE A 58 -4.98 -6.45 10.79
N PRO A 59 -4.59 -6.24 9.51
CA PRO A 59 -3.27 -6.65 9.02
C PRO A 59 -2.13 -5.93 9.74
N GLN A 60 -1.14 -6.68 10.21
CA GLN A 60 -0.12 -6.16 11.14
C GLN A 60 0.74 -5.07 10.49
N HIS A 61 1.11 -5.24 9.22
CA HIS A 61 1.95 -4.29 8.45
C HIS A 61 1.24 -2.98 8.11
N LEU A 62 -0.07 -2.86 8.37
CA LEU A 62 -0.85 -1.64 8.15
C LEU A 62 -1.03 -0.80 9.43
N HIS A 63 -0.52 -1.23 10.59
CA HIS A 63 -0.75 -0.53 11.87
C HIS A 63 -0.17 0.89 11.91
N ASP A 64 1.02 1.08 11.36
CA ASP A 64 1.69 2.39 11.31
C ASP A 64 1.45 3.13 10.00
N TRP A 65 0.46 2.70 9.23
CA TRP A 65 0.21 3.26 7.91
C TRP A 65 -0.29 4.71 7.96
N GLN A 66 0.22 5.52 7.02
CA GLN A 66 -0.02 6.96 6.94
C GLN A 66 -0.75 7.31 5.65
N CYS A 67 -1.36 8.50 5.61
CA CYS A 67 -2.19 8.90 4.48
C CYS A 67 -1.43 8.95 3.14
N GLY A 68 -0.14 9.32 3.13
CA GLY A 68 0.73 9.30 1.96
C GLY A 68 0.40 10.30 0.84
N ALA A 69 -0.76 10.97 0.89
CA ALA A 69 -1.17 11.93 -0.13
C ALA A 69 -0.26 13.16 -0.17
N LYS A 70 0.02 13.68 -1.37
CA LYS A 70 0.86 14.86 -1.56
C LYS A 70 0.18 16.10 -0.96
N THR A 71 0.86 16.73 -0.01
CA THR A 71 0.38 17.97 0.61
C THR A 71 0.64 19.17 -0.29
N ARG A 72 0.07 20.34 0.06
CA ARG A 72 0.35 21.61 -0.62
C ARG A 72 1.85 21.98 -0.63
N SER A 73 2.61 21.53 0.38
CA SER A 73 4.06 21.74 0.48
C SER A 73 4.89 20.74 -0.33
N GLY A 74 4.23 19.81 -1.06
CA GLY A 74 4.90 18.81 -1.89
C GLY A 74 5.36 17.55 -1.15
N THR A 75 5.30 17.54 0.19
CA THR A 75 5.67 16.39 1.03
C THR A 75 4.48 15.44 1.25
N PRO A 76 4.71 14.15 1.55
CA PRO A 76 3.64 13.19 1.83
C PRO A 76 2.95 13.46 3.17
N CYS A 77 1.64 13.20 3.22
CA CYS A 77 0.83 13.41 4.42
C CYS A 77 1.11 12.34 5.49
N LYS A 78 1.50 12.81 6.68
CA LYS A 78 1.86 11.97 7.84
C LYS A 78 0.70 11.59 8.77
N GLN A 79 -0.54 11.92 8.40
CA GLN A 79 -1.71 11.67 9.25
C GLN A 79 -2.02 10.17 9.32
N ARG A 80 -2.20 9.65 10.54
CA ARG A 80 -2.50 8.23 10.84
C ARG A 80 -4.00 7.95 10.98
N ALA A 81 -4.81 8.98 11.25
CA ALA A 81 -6.27 8.86 11.29
C ALA A 81 -6.83 8.70 9.85
N LEU A 82 -6.89 7.45 9.39
CA LEU A 82 -7.37 7.06 8.06
C LEU A 82 -8.84 6.60 8.12
N TYR A 83 -9.58 6.91 7.07
CA TYR A 83 -10.92 6.40 6.83
C TYR A 83 -10.87 5.20 5.88
N SER A 84 -11.99 4.51 5.69
CA SER A 84 -12.12 3.31 4.82
C SER A 84 -11.59 3.48 3.39
N SER A 85 -11.49 4.70 2.90
CA SER A 85 -10.85 5.04 1.62
C SER A 85 -9.31 5.00 1.66
N GLY A 86 -8.68 4.71 2.79
CA GLY A 86 -7.23 4.73 3.02
C GLY A 86 -6.61 6.13 2.98
N ARG A 87 -7.39 7.20 3.13
CA ARG A 87 -6.91 8.60 3.24
C ARG A 87 -7.48 9.28 4.48
N CYS A 88 -6.84 10.35 4.92
CA CYS A 88 -7.28 11.15 6.05
C CYS A 88 -8.37 12.16 5.67
N LYS A 89 -9.00 12.81 6.66
CA LYS A 89 -10.09 13.78 6.46
C LYS A 89 -9.76 14.90 5.47
N PHE A 90 -8.51 15.32 5.40
CA PHE A 90 -8.07 16.43 4.55
C PHE A 90 -7.78 16.02 3.10
N HIS A 91 -7.50 14.74 2.86
CA HIS A 91 -7.13 14.22 1.54
C HIS A 91 -8.21 13.28 0.97
N GLY A 92 -9.48 13.59 1.23
CA GLY A 92 -10.61 12.87 0.66
C GLY A 92 -11.02 11.61 1.43
N GLY A 93 -10.54 11.43 2.67
CA GLY A 93 -10.91 10.31 3.54
C GLY A 93 -12.42 10.11 3.68
N LEU A 94 -13.12 11.23 3.91
CA LEU A 94 -14.59 11.32 4.03
C LEU A 94 -15.29 11.56 2.69
N SER A 95 -14.54 11.77 1.60
CA SER A 95 -15.14 12.06 0.30
C SER A 95 -15.67 10.78 -0.32
N THR A 96 -16.94 10.80 -0.70
CA THR A 96 -17.59 9.68 -1.40
C THR A 96 -17.41 9.73 -2.91
N GLY A 97 -16.83 10.82 -3.43
CA GLY A 97 -16.77 11.11 -4.86
C GLY A 97 -18.16 11.31 -5.50
N ALA A 98 -18.16 11.51 -6.82
CA ALA A 98 -19.40 11.64 -7.59
C ALA A 98 -20.05 10.27 -7.82
N ARG A 99 -21.27 10.08 -7.30
CA ARG A 99 -22.01 8.81 -7.40
C ARG A 99 -22.82 8.68 -8.69
N THR A 100 -23.30 9.80 -9.24
CA THR A 100 -24.15 9.81 -10.43
C THR A 100 -23.31 9.89 -11.72
N ALA A 101 -23.84 9.36 -12.83
CA ALA A 101 -23.19 9.46 -14.14
C ALA A 101 -22.95 10.91 -14.57
N ALA A 102 -23.94 11.79 -14.34
CA ALA A 102 -23.82 13.22 -14.61
C ALA A 102 -22.71 13.88 -13.74
N GLY A 103 -22.64 13.51 -12.46
CA GLY A 103 -21.60 13.99 -11.56
C GLY A 103 -20.20 13.55 -11.99
N LYS A 104 -20.04 12.28 -12.38
CA LYS A 104 -18.77 11.75 -12.91
C LYS A 104 -18.33 12.49 -14.17
N LYS A 105 -19.26 12.73 -15.12
CA LYS A 105 -18.99 13.53 -16.33
C LYS A 105 -18.53 14.95 -15.97
N LYS A 106 -19.21 15.61 -15.04
CA LYS A 106 -18.84 16.97 -14.58
C LYS A 106 -17.44 17.01 -13.96
N VAL A 107 -17.08 16.02 -13.14
CA VAL A 107 -15.74 15.94 -12.52
C VAL A 107 -14.67 15.69 -13.58
N ALA A 108 -14.90 14.78 -14.53
CA ALA A 108 -13.98 14.49 -15.63
C ALA A 108 -13.69 15.75 -16.49
N LEU A 109 -14.69 16.61 -16.68
CA LEU A 109 -14.54 17.85 -17.45
C LEU A 109 -13.71 18.93 -16.75
N ASN A 110 -13.48 18.84 -15.43
CA ASN A 110 -12.76 19.89 -14.70
C ASN A 110 -11.31 20.08 -15.18
N GLY A 111 -10.65 19.01 -15.63
CA GLY A 111 -9.27 19.09 -16.16
C GLY A 111 -9.16 19.84 -17.49
N PHE A 112 -10.27 20.06 -18.20
CA PHE A 112 -10.30 20.74 -19.50
C PHE A 112 -10.75 22.21 -19.42
N LYS A 113 -10.98 22.75 -18.21
CA LYS A 113 -11.41 24.15 -18.06
C LYS A 113 -10.33 25.12 -18.54
N LYS A 114 -10.74 26.09 -19.37
CA LYS A 114 -9.85 27.16 -19.87
C LYS A 114 -9.18 27.89 -18.71
N GLY A 115 -7.88 28.17 -18.83
CA GLY A 115 -7.07 28.84 -17.79
C GLY A 115 -6.38 27.90 -16.79
N TRP A 116 -6.68 26.60 -16.82
CA TRP A 116 -5.90 25.62 -16.07
C TRP A 116 -4.60 25.34 -16.82
N ARG A 117 -3.45 25.44 -16.14
CA ARG A 117 -2.19 24.96 -16.73
C ARG A 117 -2.34 23.46 -16.93
N LYS A 118 -2.13 22.98 -18.16
CA LYS A 118 -1.90 21.55 -18.38
C LYS A 118 -0.67 21.21 -17.56
N LEU A 119 -0.86 20.54 -16.42
CA LEU A 119 0.28 20.06 -15.64
C LEU A 119 1.08 19.17 -16.59
N SER A 120 2.39 19.43 -16.69
CA SER A 120 3.30 18.43 -17.24
C SER A 120 3.04 17.12 -16.48
N PRO A 121 3.14 15.95 -17.16
CA PRO A 121 3.01 14.67 -16.48
C PRO A 121 3.85 14.71 -15.21
N CYS A 122 3.25 14.37 -14.07
CA CYS A 122 4.05 14.23 -12.87
C CYS A 122 5.05 13.11 -13.16
N GLU A 123 6.33 13.47 -13.31
CA GLU A 123 7.39 12.46 -13.33
C GLU A 123 7.19 11.60 -12.07
N PRO A 124 7.14 10.26 -12.20
CA PRO A 124 7.03 9.39 -11.04
C PRO A 124 8.16 9.77 -10.09
N ASN A 125 7.82 9.94 -8.81
CA ASN A 125 8.69 10.52 -7.80
C ASN A 125 10.12 9.98 -7.96
N LYS A 126 11.08 10.87 -8.28
CA LYS A 126 12.50 10.53 -8.22
C LYS A 126 12.80 10.26 -6.75
N THR A 127 13.01 8.99 -6.44
CA THR A 127 13.50 8.48 -5.16
C THR A 127 14.81 9.15 -4.79
#